data_AF-A0A7Y9HBF8-F1
#
_entry.id   AF-A0A7Y9HBF8-F1
#
_cell.length_a   1.000
_cell.length_b   1.000
_cell.length_c   1.000
_cell.angle_alpha   90.00
_cell.angle_beta   90.00
_cell.angle_gamma   90.00
#
_symmetry.space_group_name_H-M   'P 1'
#
loop_
_entity.id
_entity.type
_entity.pdbx_description
1 polymer ?
#
loop_
_entity_poly.entity_id
_entity_poly.type
_entity_poly.pdbx_seq_one_letter_code
_entity_poly.pdbx_strand_id
1 'polypeptide(L)'
;MARRLGLRQASVERRLDRLDKDMDLALTRRGCHSTQLTAAGSRLLVAGRRFFRQVDLAARTEIFGAGPEALDAPDVLSIASAEPLLEDVVEDASATLGVLLSISHDTPHGALRQLADFSVDAVHTWGFDAPHASVDRAVRVYDVLDDALWVTLPSGHPLADREALSLADLLEENWVSEAGPGSEVLVERVFHTAGLPKPARLQVATASVVRGMLHRGDVVGLGSPTGPALHTPNLVRRSVVERPRRTCSLIVDPAVVPGALAGHLATLLTARCLGRFAEHHQDMLRDPWWAQWYGDQLDRQDAGAAPAAHPAADPSPPVEPGQLDVEDLHLLRAVAQHGSINRAAAVLSISQSALTRRIHRLEFRLGARLLLRSSRGTSLTSSARKFLRQLDVFEREFHGAGIAARRHPGRPVPTGRWTQAG
;
A
#
# COMPACT_ATOMS: atom_id res chain seq x y z
N MET A 1 -19.72 7.75 16.46
CA MET A 1 -19.19 8.87 15.65
C MET A 1 -19.38 10.22 16.36
N ALA A 2 -20.59 10.67 16.68
CA ALA A 2 -20.86 11.97 17.32
C ALA A 2 -20.10 12.20 18.65
N ARG A 3 -20.12 11.20 19.56
CA ARG A 3 -19.35 11.22 20.82
C ARG A 3 -17.83 11.35 20.63
N ARG A 4 -17.26 10.66 19.62
CA ARG A 4 -15.83 10.71 19.27
C ARG A 4 -15.41 12.07 18.68
N LEU A 5 -16.32 12.76 18.02
CA LEU A 5 -16.08 14.09 17.42
C LEU A 5 -16.45 15.25 18.37
N GLY A 6 -16.91 14.97 19.59
CA GLY A 6 -17.43 16.01 20.50
C GLY A 6 -18.67 16.74 19.98
N LEU A 7 -19.38 16.18 18.99
CA LEU A 7 -20.52 16.80 18.33
C LEU A 7 -21.83 16.13 18.77
N ARG A 8 -22.93 16.89 18.72
CA ARG A 8 -24.28 16.32 18.83
C ARG A 8 -24.61 15.52 17.57
N GLN A 9 -25.33 14.40 17.73
CA GLN A 9 -25.69 13.51 16.63
C GLN A 9 -26.38 14.23 15.46
N ALA A 10 -27.37 15.08 15.77
CA ALA A 10 -28.06 15.91 14.79
C ALA A 10 -27.14 16.90 14.02
N SER A 11 -25.95 17.21 14.54
CA SER A 11 -24.96 18.04 13.83
C SER A 11 -24.11 17.23 12.86
N VAL A 12 -23.86 15.95 13.16
CA VAL A 12 -23.18 15.02 12.25
C VAL A 12 -24.07 14.70 11.06
N GLU A 13 -25.34 14.40 11.32
CA GLU A 13 -26.34 14.08 10.29
C GLU A 13 -26.53 15.25 9.31
N ARG A 14 -26.71 16.48 9.82
CA ARG A 14 -26.80 17.69 8.98
C ARG A 14 -25.54 17.96 8.14
N ARG A 15 -24.35 17.58 8.63
CA ARG A 15 -23.10 17.73 7.86
C ARG A 15 -23.01 16.69 6.75
N LEU A 16 -23.44 15.46 7.01
CA LEU A 16 -23.53 14.40 5.99
C LEU A 16 -24.58 14.73 4.92
N ASP A 17 -25.76 15.22 5.31
CA ASP A 17 -26.81 15.64 4.36
C ASP A 17 -26.34 16.77 3.45
N ARG A 18 -25.58 17.71 4.01
CA ARG A 18 -24.97 18.79 3.23
C ARG A 18 -23.93 18.27 2.25
N LEU A 19 -23.06 17.36 2.71
CA LEU A 19 -22.05 16.74 1.85
C LEU A 19 -22.68 15.91 0.73
N ASP A 20 -23.73 15.15 1.02
CA ASP A 20 -24.52 14.41 0.01
C ASP A 20 -25.08 15.37 -1.05
N LYS A 21 -25.62 16.51 -0.62
CA LYS A 21 -26.18 17.54 -1.50
C LYS A 21 -25.12 18.25 -2.34
N ASP A 22 -24.02 18.67 -1.73
CA ASP A 22 -22.94 19.39 -2.42
C ASP A 22 -22.24 18.48 -3.44
N MET A 23 -22.13 17.19 -3.10
CA MET A 23 -21.51 16.17 -3.95
C MET A 23 -22.49 15.48 -4.89
N ASP A 24 -23.79 15.80 -4.85
CA ASP A 24 -24.87 15.16 -5.61
C ASP A 24 -24.73 13.62 -5.62
N LEU A 25 -24.47 13.07 -4.44
CA LEU A 25 -24.18 11.65 -4.21
C LEU A 25 -24.82 11.25 -2.90
N ALA A 26 -25.59 10.17 -2.89
CA ALA A 26 -25.95 9.52 -1.63
C ALA A 26 -24.70 8.80 -1.10
N LEU A 27 -24.01 9.35 -0.10
CA LEU A 27 -22.80 8.73 0.45
C LEU A 27 -23.12 7.66 1.47
N THR A 28 -24.32 7.71 2.05
CA THR A 28 -24.78 6.74 3.05
C THR A 28 -26.16 6.15 2.72
N ARG A 29 -26.36 4.88 3.08
CA ARG A 29 -27.66 4.22 3.14
C ARG A 29 -28.08 4.06 4.61
N ARG A 30 -29.28 4.53 4.92
CA ARG A 30 -29.85 4.49 6.28
C ARG A 30 -30.78 3.28 6.42
N GLY A 31 -30.47 2.42 7.38
CA GLY A 31 -31.38 1.41 7.91
C GLY A 31 -31.89 1.81 9.30
N CYS A 32 -32.89 1.10 9.82
CA CYS A 32 -33.55 1.41 11.10
C CYS A 32 -32.62 1.49 12.32
N HIS A 33 -31.46 0.84 12.28
CA HIS A 33 -30.48 0.83 13.37
C HIS A 33 -29.01 0.93 12.89
N SER A 34 -28.77 1.24 11.60
CA SER A 34 -27.41 1.31 11.07
C SER A 34 -27.29 2.24 9.87
N THR A 35 -26.15 2.91 9.75
CA THR A 35 -25.77 3.70 8.57
C THR A 35 -24.61 3.00 7.89
N GLN A 36 -24.75 2.68 6.60
CA GLN A 36 -23.71 2.05 5.78
C GLN A 36 -23.28 3.01 4.69
N LEU A 37 -22.03 2.92 4.25
CA LEU A 37 -21.56 3.68 3.11
C LEU A 37 -22.18 3.11 1.82
N THR A 38 -22.49 3.98 0.87
CA THR A 38 -22.71 3.56 -0.52
C THR A 38 -21.38 3.30 -1.21
N ALA A 39 -21.39 2.73 -2.41
CA ALA A 39 -20.16 2.57 -3.18
C ALA A 39 -19.46 3.91 -3.46
N ALA A 40 -20.25 4.96 -3.73
CA ALA A 40 -19.75 6.32 -3.87
C ALA A 40 -19.23 6.88 -2.53
N GLY A 41 -19.92 6.59 -1.43
CA GLY A 41 -19.48 6.93 -0.07
C GLY A 41 -18.15 6.29 0.31
N SER A 42 -17.95 5.01 -0.02
CA SER A 42 -16.68 4.31 0.24
C SER A 42 -15.53 4.91 -0.59
N ARG A 43 -15.77 5.21 -1.88
CA ARG A 43 -14.77 5.86 -2.75
C ARG A 43 -14.43 7.27 -2.26
N LEU A 44 -15.44 8.05 -1.86
CA LEU A 44 -15.21 9.40 -1.35
C LEU A 44 -14.54 9.40 0.03
N LEU A 45 -14.79 8.38 0.87
CA LEU A 45 -14.10 8.24 2.15
C LEU A 45 -12.61 7.97 1.96
N VAL A 46 -12.23 7.15 0.98
CA VAL A 46 -10.82 6.90 0.62
C VAL A 46 -10.18 8.19 0.10
N ALA A 47 -10.82 8.87 -0.86
CA ALA A 47 -10.34 10.15 -1.38
C ALA A 47 -10.23 11.23 -0.28
N GLY A 48 -11.16 11.25 0.67
CA GLY A 48 -11.18 12.19 1.78
C GLY A 48 -10.05 11.94 2.76
N ARG A 49 -9.83 10.68 3.16
CA ARG A 49 -8.69 10.31 4.01
C ARG A 49 -7.35 10.71 3.38
N ARG A 50 -7.21 10.46 2.08
CA ARG A 50 -6.03 10.88 1.30
C ARG A 50 -5.86 12.40 1.27
N PHE A 51 -6.94 13.12 0.97
CA PHE A 51 -6.96 14.59 0.97
C PHE A 51 -6.49 15.15 2.31
N PHE A 52 -7.07 14.69 3.42
CA PHE A 52 -6.71 15.16 4.75
C PHE A 52 -5.24 14.88 5.11
N ARG A 53 -4.74 13.69 4.77
CA ARG A 53 -3.34 13.33 4.99
C ARG A 53 -2.38 14.17 4.13
N GLN A 54 -2.72 14.42 2.86
CA GLN A 54 -1.95 15.28 1.96
C GLN A 54 -1.91 16.73 2.47
N VAL A 55 -3.01 17.22 3.02
CA VAL A 55 -3.10 18.55 3.63
C VAL A 55 -2.23 18.65 4.88
N ASP A 56 -2.27 17.65 5.77
CA ASP A 56 -1.41 17.60 6.95
C ASP A 56 0.09 17.56 6.56
N LEU A 57 0.45 16.73 5.57
CA LEU A 57 1.83 16.60 5.07
C LEU A 57 2.34 17.87 4.36
N ALA A 58 1.52 18.48 3.49
CA ALA A 58 1.88 19.73 2.81
C ALA A 58 2.04 20.88 3.80
N ALA A 59 1.22 20.93 4.85
CA ALA A 59 1.36 21.94 5.88
C ALA A 59 2.66 21.77 6.68
N ARG A 60 3.15 20.53 6.85
CA ARG A 60 4.45 20.26 7.51
C ARG A 60 5.63 20.58 6.61
N THR A 61 5.61 20.08 5.39
CA THR A 61 6.75 20.16 4.46
C THR A 61 6.96 21.57 3.89
N GLU A 62 5.88 22.31 3.59
CA GLU A 62 5.99 23.63 2.96
C GLU A 62 6.09 24.79 3.96
N ILE A 63 5.57 24.61 5.18
CA ILE A 63 5.52 25.66 6.20
C ILE A 63 6.70 25.56 7.17
N PHE A 64 7.21 24.36 7.46
CA PHE A 64 8.26 24.18 8.47
C PHE A 64 9.69 24.01 7.94
N GLY A 65 9.91 23.57 6.70
CA GLY A 65 11.23 23.47 6.07
C GLY A 65 12.41 23.03 6.98
N ALA A 66 12.68 21.72 7.01
CA ALA A 66 13.90 21.01 7.47
C ALA A 66 14.05 20.64 8.97
N GLY A 67 14.22 19.34 9.23
CA GLY A 67 14.78 18.76 10.46
C GLY A 67 14.54 17.24 10.59
N PRO A 68 15.56 16.40 10.88
CA PRO A 68 15.54 14.95 10.62
C PRO A 68 14.94 14.13 11.78
N GLU A 69 14.34 12.99 11.43
CA GLU A 69 14.24 11.75 12.24
C GLU A 69 13.13 11.52 13.29
N ALA A 70 12.04 12.29 13.41
CA ALA A 70 10.99 11.90 14.37
C ALA A 70 9.54 12.05 13.87
N LEU A 71 8.94 10.88 13.60
CA LEU A 71 7.50 10.52 13.67
C LEU A 71 6.64 10.78 12.43
N ASP A 72 6.51 9.91 11.42
CA ASP A 72 5.32 9.91 10.51
C ASP A 72 5.10 8.54 9.85
N ALA A 73 5.28 7.47 10.63
CA ALA A 73 4.76 6.16 10.22
C ALA A 73 3.23 6.17 10.37
N PRO A 74 2.44 5.65 9.41
CA PRO A 74 1.01 5.49 9.60
C PRO A 74 0.72 4.44 10.71
N ASP A 75 -0.18 4.75 11.65
CA ASP A 75 -0.66 3.78 12.66
C ASP A 75 -1.21 2.48 12.05
N VAL A 76 -1.83 2.61 10.87
CA VAL A 76 -2.32 1.49 10.06
C VAL A 76 -1.80 1.65 8.64
N LEU A 77 -1.04 0.67 8.17
CA LEU A 77 -0.54 0.61 6.80
C LEU A 77 -1.41 -0.34 5.98
N SER A 78 -2.11 0.18 4.96
CA SER A 78 -2.86 -0.64 4.02
C SER A 78 -1.91 -1.23 2.98
N ILE A 79 -1.79 -2.54 2.93
CA ILE A 79 -0.86 -3.24 2.03
C ILE A 79 -1.58 -4.34 1.25
N ALA A 80 -1.39 -4.38 -0.07
CA ALA A 80 -1.81 -5.51 -0.88
C ALA A 80 -0.64 -6.48 -1.09
N SER A 81 -0.89 -7.78 -0.98
CA SER A 81 0.10 -8.83 -1.21
C SER A 81 -0.28 -9.74 -2.36
N ALA A 82 0.72 -10.14 -3.15
CA ALA A 82 0.62 -11.26 -4.07
C ALA A 82 1.07 -12.60 -3.47
N GLU A 83 1.50 -12.60 -2.20
CA GLU A 83 1.99 -13.78 -1.48
C GLU A 83 1.39 -13.83 -0.05
N PRO A 84 1.03 -15.01 0.48
CA PRO A 84 0.41 -15.13 1.81
C PRO A 84 1.35 -14.81 2.98
N LEU A 85 2.65 -14.60 2.73
CA LEU A 85 3.69 -14.40 3.73
C LEU A 85 3.46 -13.20 4.67
N LEU A 86 2.72 -12.20 4.22
CA LEU A 86 2.51 -10.95 4.95
C LEU A 86 1.78 -11.13 6.29
N GLU A 87 1.07 -12.25 6.48
CA GLU A 87 0.37 -12.55 7.74
C GLU A 87 1.33 -12.86 8.88
N ASP A 88 2.46 -13.51 8.59
CA ASP A 88 3.44 -13.88 9.59
C ASP A 88 4.23 -12.67 10.14
N VAL A 89 4.24 -11.57 9.40
CA VAL A 89 4.98 -10.35 9.77
C VAL A 89 4.12 -9.34 10.50
N VAL A 90 2.83 -9.61 10.71
CA VAL A 90 1.90 -8.66 11.38
C VAL A 90 2.33 -8.37 12.82
N GLU A 91 2.67 -9.42 13.57
CA GLU A 91 3.10 -9.28 14.97
C GLU A 91 4.44 -8.56 15.06
N ASP A 92 5.41 -8.95 14.25
CA ASP A 92 6.74 -8.33 14.21
C ASP A 92 6.65 -6.86 13.75
N ALA A 93 5.85 -6.54 12.74
CA ALA A 93 5.66 -5.16 12.27
C ALA A 93 5.01 -4.29 13.36
N SER A 94 4.03 -4.82 14.09
CA SER A 94 3.41 -4.12 15.21
C SER A 94 4.41 -3.90 16.36
N ALA A 95 5.17 -4.93 16.72
CA ALA A 95 6.10 -4.90 17.85
C ALA A 95 7.37 -4.08 17.58
N THR A 96 7.91 -4.15 16.37
CA THR A 96 9.21 -3.55 16.02
C THR A 96 9.09 -2.23 15.27
N LEU A 97 8.03 -2.05 14.46
CA LEU A 97 7.82 -0.85 13.65
C LEU A 97 6.70 0.04 14.17
N GLY A 98 5.88 -0.45 15.12
CA GLY A 98 4.76 0.30 15.69
C GLY A 98 3.59 0.51 14.72
N VAL A 99 3.51 -0.27 13.64
CA VAL A 99 2.46 -0.14 12.62
C VAL A 99 1.55 -1.38 12.59
N LEU A 100 0.24 -1.16 12.48
CA LEU A 100 -0.71 -2.25 12.25
C LEU A 100 -0.90 -2.46 10.75
N LEU A 101 -0.63 -3.68 10.28
CA LEU A 101 -0.81 -4.02 8.88
C LEU A 101 -2.28 -4.38 8.58
N SER A 102 -2.87 -3.72 7.60
CA SER A 102 -4.16 -4.09 7.00
C SER A 102 -3.90 -4.73 5.65
N ILE A 103 -3.92 -6.07 5.60
CA ILE A 103 -3.47 -6.83 4.44
C ILE A 103 -4.68 -7.22 3.56
N SER A 104 -4.57 -6.98 2.25
CA SER A 104 -5.42 -7.60 1.23
C SER A 104 -4.58 -8.53 0.35
N HIS A 105 -5.17 -9.63 -0.12
CA HIS A 105 -4.52 -10.54 -1.07
C HIS A 105 -5.13 -10.37 -2.45
N ASP A 106 -4.28 -10.31 -3.49
CA ASP A 106 -4.70 -10.21 -4.88
C ASP A 106 -3.57 -10.75 -5.79
N THR A 107 -3.81 -10.84 -7.10
CA THR A 107 -2.71 -11.19 -8.02
C THR A 107 -1.67 -10.07 -8.11
N PRO A 108 -0.44 -10.32 -8.61
CA PRO A 108 0.55 -9.27 -8.80
C PRO A 108 0.01 -8.03 -9.52
N HIS A 109 -0.73 -8.23 -10.62
CA HIS A 109 -1.37 -7.12 -11.35
C HIS A 109 -2.53 -6.48 -10.59
N GLY A 110 -3.33 -7.27 -9.86
CA GLY A 110 -4.41 -6.76 -9.02
C GLY A 110 -3.89 -5.87 -7.88
N ALA A 111 -2.84 -6.31 -7.18
CA ALA A 111 -2.18 -5.54 -6.14
C ALA A 111 -1.57 -4.24 -6.67
N LEU A 112 -0.85 -4.30 -7.81
CA LEU A 112 -0.30 -3.10 -8.46
C LEU A 112 -1.40 -2.11 -8.91
N ARG A 113 -2.53 -2.61 -9.41
CA ARG A 113 -3.72 -1.79 -9.70
C ARG A 113 -4.29 -1.14 -8.45
N GLN A 114 -4.39 -1.87 -7.34
CA GLN A 114 -4.84 -1.30 -6.07
C GLN A 114 -3.92 -0.17 -5.61
N LEU A 115 -2.60 -0.30 -5.80
CA LEU A 115 -1.67 0.79 -5.54
C LEU A 115 -1.97 1.96 -6.47
N ALA A 116 -1.98 1.75 -7.79
CA ALA A 116 -2.24 2.78 -8.79
C ALA A 116 -3.55 3.56 -8.55
N ASP A 117 -4.62 2.87 -8.16
CA ASP A 117 -5.94 3.43 -7.84
C ASP A 117 -6.04 4.01 -6.42
N PHE A 118 -4.93 4.05 -5.66
CA PHE A 118 -4.84 4.56 -4.28
C PHE A 118 -5.72 3.79 -3.28
N SER A 119 -6.00 2.52 -3.55
CA SER A 119 -6.72 1.62 -2.64
C SER A 119 -5.84 1.08 -1.51
N VAL A 120 -4.53 1.02 -1.73
CA VAL A 120 -3.51 0.64 -0.73
C VAL A 120 -2.34 1.63 -0.74
N ASP A 121 -1.60 1.66 0.37
CA ASP A 121 -0.43 2.54 0.59
C ASP A 121 0.88 1.85 0.13
N ALA A 122 0.91 0.53 0.18
CA ALA A 122 2.03 -0.31 -0.21
C ALA A 122 1.58 -1.58 -0.94
N VAL A 123 2.48 -2.18 -1.70
CA VAL A 123 2.31 -3.48 -2.37
C VAL A 123 3.54 -4.34 -2.13
N HIS A 124 3.33 -5.57 -1.69
CA HIS A 124 4.33 -6.63 -1.70
C HIS A 124 3.99 -7.58 -2.85
N THR A 125 4.87 -7.66 -3.85
CA THR A 125 4.59 -8.40 -5.08
C THR A 125 5.86 -8.99 -5.67
N TRP A 126 5.71 -9.78 -6.73
CA TRP A 126 6.80 -10.36 -7.50
C TRP A 126 6.63 -10.12 -8.99
N GLY A 127 7.74 -10.16 -9.74
CA GLY A 127 7.76 -10.01 -11.19
C GLY A 127 9.05 -10.51 -11.84
N PHE A 128 9.03 -10.75 -13.15
CA PHE A 128 10.24 -11.07 -13.94
C PHE A 128 10.91 -9.82 -14.52
N ASP A 129 10.11 -8.79 -14.75
CA ASP A 129 10.54 -7.45 -15.19
C ASP A 129 10.30 -6.45 -14.06
N ALA A 130 10.81 -5.22 -14.22
CA ALA A 130 10.62 -4.10 -13.31
C ALA A 130 9.12 -3.85 -12.97
N PRO A 131 8.61 -4.31 -11.80
CA PRO A 131 7.16 -4.39 -11.55
C PRO A 131 6.51 -3.00 -11.35
N HIS A 132 7.32 -1.95 -11.16
CA HIS A 132 6.87 -0.57 -11.05
C HIS A 132 6.48 0.05 -12.40
N ALA A 133 6.91 -0.52 -13.53
CA ALA A 133 6.65 0.05 -14.86
C ALA A 133 5.15 0.13 -15.20
N SER A 134 4.31 -0.67 -14.53
CA SER A 134 2.85 -0.64 -14.68
C SER A 134 2.14 0.39 -13.78
N VAL A 135 2.87 1.13 -12.94
CA VAL A 135 2.31 2.14 -12.04
C VAL A 135 2.63 3.54 -12.58
N ASP A 136 1.63 4.20 -13.15
CA ASP A 136 1.75 5.55 -13.74
C ASP A 136 1.76 6.66 -12.67
N ARG A 137 2.64 6.53 -11.66
CA ARG A 137 2.93 7.57 -10.66
C ARG A 137 4.26 7.32 -9.93
N ALA A 138 4.72 8.33 -9.19
CA ALA A 138 5.89 8.21 -8.33
C ALA A 138 5.66 7.15 -7.23
N VAL A 139 6.52 6.13 -7.24
CA VAL A 139 6.60 5.08 -6.23
C VAL A 139 8.06 4.87 -5.85
N ARG A 140 8.31 4.38 -4.63
CA ARG A 140 9.62 3.86 -4.23
C ARG A 140 9.55 2.34 -4.21
N VAL A 141 10.63 1.69 -4.64
CA VAL A 141 10.76 0.24 -4.72
C VAL A 141 11.92 -0.20 -3.84
N TYR A 142 11.68 -1.22 -3.04
CA TYR A 142 12.66 -1.88 -2.19
C TYR A 142 12.72 -3.34 -2.59
N ASP A 143 13.93 -3.84 -2.83
CA ASP A 143 14.14 -5.25 -3.11
C ASP A 143 13.95 -6.05 -1.82
N VAL A 144 13.12 -7.09 -1.88
CA VAL A 144 12.83 -7.97 -0.75
C VAL A 144 13.60 -9.27 -0.90
N LEU A 145 13.55 -9.88 -2.09
CA LEU A 145 14.24 -11.13 -2.35
C LEU A 145 14.49 -11.31 -3.85
N ASP A 146 15.70 -11.75 -4.22
CA ASP A 146 15.89 -12.42 -5.52
C ASP A 146 15.38 -13.86 -5.37
N ASP A 147 14.13 -14.05 -5.75
CA ASP A 147 13.28 -15.19 -5.43
C ASP A 147 13.46 -16.30 -6.47
N ALA A 148 14.44 -17.17 -6.19
CA ALA A 148 14.75 -18.33 -6.99
C ALA A 148 13.65 -19.39 -6.93
N LEU A 149 13.43 -20.11 -8.03
CA LEU A 149 12.35 -21.08 -8.15
C LEU A 149 12.89 -22.52 -8.16
N TRP A 150 12.16 -23.41 -7.51
CA TRP A 150 12.35 -24.86 -7.58
C TRP A 150 11.11 -25.56 -8.11
N VAL A 151 11.24 -26.85 -8.38
CA VAL A 151 10.12 -27.70 -8.79
C VAL A 151 9.71 -28.60 -7.64
N THR A 152 8.42 -28.70 -7.39
CA THR A 152 7.81 -29.59 -6.39
C THR A 152 7.11 -30.72 -7.10
N LEU A 153 7.46 -31.94 -6.74
CA LEU A 153 6.98 -33.19 -7.33
C LEU A 153 6.42 -34.11 -6.24
N PRO A 154 5.52 -35.04 -6.57
CA PRO A 154 5.22 -36.19 -5.72
C PRO A 154 6.47 -37.05 -5.48
N SER A 155 6.64 -37.61 -4.29
CA SER A 155 7.80 -38.44 -3.95
C SER A 155 7.91 -39.73 -4.76
N GLY A 156 6.79 -40.22 -5.31
CA GLY A 156 6.75 -41.38 -6.22
C GLY A 156 6.90 -41.03 -7.70
N HIS A 157 7.16 -39.76 -8.04
CA HIS A 157 7.33 -39.32 -9.42
C HIS A 157 8.63 -39.90 -10.02
N PRO A 158 8.67 -40.30 -11.31
CA PRO A 158 9.90 -40.86 -11.92
C PRO A 158 11.12 -39.95 -11.84
N LEU A 159 10.90 -38.63 -11.87
CA LEU A 159 11.94 -37.60 -11.73
C LEU A 159 12.30 -37.27 -10.27
N ALA A 160 11.63 -37.87 -9.28
CA ALA A 160 11.82 -37.55 -7.88
C ALA A 160 13.24 -37.88 -7.41
N ASP A 161 13.89 -38.93 -7.89
CA ASP A 161 15.21 -39.34 -7.37
C ASP A 161 16.40 -38.53 -7.91
N ARG A 162 16.18 -37.70 -8.94
CA ARG A 162 17.24 -36.84 -9.49
C ARG A 162 17.45 -35.65 -8.57
N GLU A 163 18.68 -35.20 -8.35
CA GLU A 163 18.96 -34.03 -7.48
C GLU A 163 18.56 -32.70 -8.13
N ALA A 164 18.73 -32.58 -9.44
CA ALA A 164 18.35 -31.42 -10.24
C ALA A 164 17.71 -31.85 -11.56
N LEU A 165 16.86 -30.98 -12.11
CA LEU A 165 16.07 -31.22 -13.32
C LEU A 165 16.25 -30.04 -14.28
N SER A 166 16.34 -30.32 -15.58
CA SER A 166 16.22 -29.26 -16.59
C SER A 166 14.74 -28.96 -16.84
N LEU A 167 14.43 -27.76 -17.32
CA LEU A 167 13.07 -27.43 -17.78
C LEU A 167 12.67 -28.31 -18.98
N ALA A 168 13.63 -28.77 -19.78
CA ALA A 168 13.37 -29.71 -20.87
C ALA A 168 12.90 -31.08 -20.36
N ASP A 169 13.44 -31.58 -19.24
CA ASP A 169 12.98 -32.83 -18.61
C ASP A 169 11.51 -32.74 -18.15
N LEU A 170 11.01 -31.51 -17.92
CA LEU A 170 9.71 -31.22 -17.33
C LEU A 170 8.66 -30.74 -18.34
N LEU A 171 8.99 -30.73 -19.64
CA LEU A 171 8.14 -30.13 -20.67
C LEU A 171 6.81 -30.89 -20.84
N GLU A 172 6.87 -32.22 -20.75
CA GLU A 172 5.73 -33.13 -20.94
C GLU A 172 4.97 -33.41 -19.63
N GLU A 173 5.38 -32.80 -18.52
CA GLU A 173 4.76 -33.01 -17.21
C GLU A 173 3.47 -32.19 -17.03
N ASN A 174 2.57 -32.69 -16.18
CA ASN A 174 1.31 -32.00 -15.89
C ASN A 174 1.51 -30.87 -14.87
N TRP A 175 1.68 -29.64 -15.36
CA TRP A 175 1.86 -28.48 -14.47
C TRP A 175 0.55 -28.04 -13.84
N VAL A 176 0.58 -27.64 -12.57
CA VAL A 176 -0.52 -26.94 -11.91
C VAL A 176 -0.13 -25.51 -11.55
N SER A 177 -1.07 -24.57 -11.69
CA SER A 177 -0.88 -23.19 -11.24
C SER A 177 -2.22 -22.56 -10.85
N GLU A 178 -2.19 -21.65 -9.88
CA GLU A 178 -3.37 -20.87 -9.49
C GLU A 178 -3.85 -19.97 -10.64
N ALA A 179 -5.15 -19.64 -10.67
CA ALA A 179 -5.84 -18.84 -11.68
C ALA A 179 -6.04 -17.42 -11.17
N GLY A 180 -5.59 -16.43 -11.94
CA GLY A 180 -5.84 -15.03 -11.67
C GLY A 180 -5.39 -14.18 -12.87
N PRO A 181 -5.77 -12.89 -12.95
CA PRO A 181 -5.28 -12.01 -14.01
C PRO A 181 -3.75 -11.97 -13.96
N GLY A 182 -3.09 -12.62 -14.92
CA GLY A 182 -1.64 -12.80 -15.01
C GLY A 182 -1.04 -14.04 -14.34
N SER A 183 -1.85 -14.94 -13.76
CA SER A 183 -1.33 -16.25 -13.34
C SER A 183 -1.03 -17.18 -14.53
N GLU A 184 -1.45 -16.78 -15.72
CA GLU A 184 -0.98 -17.27 -17.03
C GLU A 184 0.54 -17.14 -17.19
N VAL A 185 1.24 -16.35 -16.36
CA VAL A 185 2.63 -15.99 -16.63
C VAL A 185 3.63 -16.91 -15.95
N LEU A 186 3.51 -17.37 -14.69
CA LEU A 186 4.70 -17.92 -13.99
C LEU A 186 5.37 -19.13 -14.71
N VAL A 187 4.67 -20.26 -14.86
CA VAL A 187 5.22 -21.45 -15.52
C VAL A 187 5.57 -21.16 -16.98
N GLU A 188 4.67 -20.50 -17.71
CA GLU A 188 4.87 -20.18 -19.13
C GLU A 188 6.07 -19.25 -19.34
N ARG A 189 6.24 -18.24 -18.51
CA ARG A 189 7.34 -17.26 -18.54
C ARG A 189 8.66 -17.91 -18.17
N VAL A 190 8.66 -18.86 -17.24
CA VAL A 190 9.86 -19.65 -16.91
C VAL A 190 10.33 -20.41 -18.16
N PHE A 191 9.45 -21.16 -18.81
CA PHE A 191 9.78 -21.90 -20.03
C PHE A 191 10.15 -20.98 -21.20
N HIS A 192 9.37 -19.93 -21.43
CA HIS A 192 9.62 -18.95 -22.49
C HIS A 192 10.97 -18.24 -22.31
N THR A 193 11.34 -17.87 -21.08
CA THR A 193 12.63 -17.20 -20.81
C THR A 193 13.81 -18.15 -20.99
N ALA A 194 13.58 -19.47 -20.85
CA ALA A 194 14.55 -20.51 -21.20
C ALA A 194 14.54 -20.87 -22.70
N GLY A 195 13.71 -20.23 -23.53
CA GLY A 195 13.60 -20.52 -24.97
C GLY A 195 12.87 -21.84 -25.29
N LEU A 196 12.10 -22.36 -24.34
CA LEU A 196 11.35 -23.61 -24.47
C LEU A 196 9.86 -23.35 -24.80
N PRO A 197 9.19 -24.30 -25.46
CA PRO A 197 7.76 -24.20 -25.70
C PRO A 197 6.95 -24.24 -24.40
N LYS A 198 5.72 -23.74 -24.47
CA LYS A 198 4.79 -23.73 -23.34
C LYS A 198 4.38 -25.17 -22.97
N PRO A 199 4.53 -25.61 -21.70
CA PRO A 199 4.11 -26.94 -21.27
C PRO A 199 2.59 -27.04 -21.08
N ALA A 200 2.08 -28.27 -21.04
CA ALA A 200 0.69 -28.55 -20.66
C ALA A 200 0.43 -28.15 -19.20
N ARG A 201 -0.71 -27.50 -18.92
CA ARG A 201 -1.00 -26.93 -17.61
C ARG A 201 -2.47 -26.97 -17.23
N LEU A 202 -2.73 -27.32 -15.97
CA LEU A 202 -4.01 -27.19 -15.28
C LEU A 202 -4.04 -25.88 -14.47
N GLN A 203 -5.06 -25.08 -14.71
CA GLN A 203 -5.25 -23.81 -14.01
C GLN A 203 -6.39 -23.94 -12.99
N VAL A 204 -6.14 -23.53 -11.75
CA VAL A 204 -7.08 -23.76 -10.63
C VAL A 204 -7.35 -22.47 -9.86
N ALA A 205 -8.57 -22.25 -9.37
CA ALA A 205 -8.94 -20.95 -8.82
C ALA A 205 -8.24 -20.53 -7.52
N THR A 206 -7.63 -21.46 -6.78
CA THR A 206 -7.03 -21.16 -5.46
C THR A 206 -5.78 -22.00 -5.19
N ALA A 207 -4.83 -21.45 -4.41
CA ALA A 207 -3.65 -22.17 -3.93
C ALA A 207 -3.97 -23.47 -3.15
N SER A 208 -5.10 -23.52 -2.43
CA SER A 208 -5.54 -24.72 -1.72
C SER A 208 -5.83 -25.90 -2.65
N VAL A 209 -6.32 -25.63 -3.86
CA VAL A 209 -6.55 -26.66 -4.89
C VAL A 209 -5.23 -27.13 -5.48
N VAL A 210 -4.28 -26.22 -5.75
CA VAL A 210 -2.91 -26.55 -6.20
C VAL A 210 -2.29 -27.55 -5.23
N ARG A 211 -2.32 -27.24 -3.93
CA ARG A 211 -1.80 -28.12 -2.87
C ARG A 211 -2.49 -29.47 -2.84
N GLY A 212 -3.82 -29.50 -2.94
CA GLY A 212 -4.59 -30.75 -2.99
C GLY A 212 -4.20 -31.64 -4.17
N MET A 213 -3.96 -31.06 -5.35
CA MET A 213 -3.55 -31.81 -6.54
C MET A 213 -2.10 -32.32 -6.44
N LEU A 214 -1.18 -31.50 -5.92
CA LEU A 214 0.19 -31.93 -5.64
C LEU A 214 0.20 -33.14 -4.69
N HIS A 215 -0.59 -33.12 -3.61
CA HIS A 215 -0.65 -34.25 -2.68
C HIS A 215 -1.24 -35.53 -3.29
N ARG A 216 -2.14 -35.42 -4.27
CA ARG A 216 -2.70 -36.59 -4.95
C ARG A 216 -1.69 -37.32 -5.83
N GLY A 217 -0.64 -36.63 -6.25
CA GLY A 217 0.40 -37.22 -7.10
C GLY A 217 0.21 -36.95 -8.60
N ASP A 218 -0.80 -36.16 -8.99
CA ASP A 218 -1.25 -36.05 -10.38
C ASP A 218 -0.54 -34.95 -11.18
N VAL A 219 0.21 -34.07 -10.50
CA VAL A 219 0.75 -32.82 -11.07
C VAL A 219 2.09 -32.43 -10.47
N VAL A 220 2.80 -31.53 -11.16
CA VAL A 220 4.01 -30.85 -10.71
C VAL A 220 3.76 -29.34 -10.55
N GLY A 221 4.51 -28.67 -9.69
CA GLY A 221 4.33 -27.24 -9.41
C GLY A 221 5.64 -26.51 -9.18
N LEU A 222 5.64 -25.19 -9.37
CA LEU A 222 6.74 -24.33 -8.96
C LEU A 222 6.59 -23.94 -7.50
N GLY A 223 7.70 -23.89 -6.79
CA GLY A 223 7.79 -23.31 -5.46
C GLY A 223 8.87 -22.25 -5.40
N SER A 224 8.80 -21.43 -4.36
CA SER A 224 9.75 -20.36 -4.09
C SER A 224 9.93 -20.16 -2.58
N PRO A 225 11.06 -19.56 -2.15
CA PRO A 225 11.25 -19.11 -0.78
C PRO A 225 10.17 -18.18 -0.22
N THR A 226 9.51 -17.36 -1.05
CA THR A 226 8.43 -16.46 -0.60
C THR A 226 7.07 -17.15 -0.48
N GLY A 227 6.92 -18.32 -1.11
CA GLY A 227 5.67 -19.07 -1.14
C GLY A 227 5.37 -19.80 0.18
N PRO A 228 4.12 -20.23 0.40
CA PRO A 228 3.79 -21.00 1.58
C PRO A 228 4.52 -22.35 1.57
N ALA A 229 5.15 -22.67 2.70
CA ALA A 229 5.85 -23.94 2.89
C ALA A 229 4.88 -25.13 2.73
N LEU A 230 5.07 -25.93 1.68
CA LEU A 230 4.37 -27.20 1.48
C LEU A 230 5.11 -28.30 2.25
N HIS A 231 4.70 -28.54 3.50
CA HIS A 231 5.32 -29.53 4.38
C HIS A 231 4.52 -30.81 4.41
N THR A 232 4.89 -31.74 3.53
CA THR A 232 4.34 -33.08 3.54
C THR A 232 5.36 -34.11 3.07
N PRO A 233 5.40 -35.29 3.71
CA PRO A 233 6.38 -36.33 3.39
C PRO A 233 6.22 -36.92 1.98
N ASN A 234 5.10 -36.69 1.30
CA ASN A 234 4.84 -37.19 -0.06
C ASN A 234 5.23 -36.21 -1.18
N LEU A 235 5.85 -35.08 -0.85
CA LEU A 235 6.33 -34.11 -1.84
C LEU A 235 7.85 -33.94 -1.71
N VAL A 236 8.53 -33.87 -2.85
CA VAL A 236 9.96 -33.60 -2.94
C VAL A 236 10.20 -32.34 -3.76
N ARG A 237 11.22 -31.58 -3.37
CA ARG A 237 11.66 -30.37 -4.10
C ARG A 237 12.93 -30.67 -4.85
N ARG A 238 13.04 -30.20 -6.10
CA ARG A 238 14.22 -30.36 -6.94
C ARG A 238 14.67 -29.04 -7.53
N SER A 239 15.98 -28.88 -7.54
CA SER A 239 16.65 -27.76 -8.19
C SER A 239 16.37 -27.78 -9.70
N VAL A 240 16.23 -26.59 -10.28
CA VAL A 240 16.12 -26.43 -11.73
C VAL A 240 17.45 -25.95 -12.27
N VAL A 241 18.00 -26.62 -13.28
CA VAL A 241 19.34 -26.33 -13.82
C VAL A 241 19.44 -24.90 -14.36
N GLU A 242 18.38 -24.40 -14.99
CA GLU A 242 18.30 -23.07 -15.60
C GLU A 242 18.20 -21.93 -14.56
N ARG A 243 18.06 -22.27 -13.26
CA ARG A 243 17.96 -21.32 -12.14
C ARG A 243 16.95 -20.18 -12.41
N PRO A 244 15.71 -20.49 -12.78
CA PRO A 244 14.69 -19.48 -12.99
C PRO A 244 14.47 -18.69 -11.70
N ARG A 245 14.37 -17.38 -11.84
CA ARG A 245 14.20 -16.43 -10.74
C ARG A 245 13.17 -15.37 -11.09
N ARG A 246 12.53 -14.85 -10.05
CA ARG A 246 11.70 -13.64 -10.09
C ARG A 246 12.21 -12.68 -9.02
N THR A 247 11.89 -11.41 -9.15
CA THR A 247 12.20 -10.42 -8.12
C THR A 247 10.98 -10.23 -7.23
N CYS A 248 11.15 -10.34 -5.93
CA CYS A 248 10.17 -9.95 -4.94
C CYS A 248 10.50 -8.55 -4.42
N SER A 249 9.49 -7.67 -4.38
CA SER A 249 9.69 -6.26 -4.05
C SER A 249 8.56 -5.71 -3.18
N LEU A 250 8.92 -4.74 -2.34
CA LEU A 250 8.00 -3.84 -1.66
C LEU A 250 7.95 -2.52 -2.42
N ILE A 251 6.76 -2.14 -2.89
CA ILE A 251 6.51 -0.91 -3.64
C ILE A 251 5.61 -0.03 -2.80
N VAL A 252 6.01 1.21 -2.55
CA VAL A 252 5.30 2.13 -1.65
C VAL A 252 4.99 3.46 -2.33
N ASP A 253 3.89 4.08 -1.92
CA ASP A 253 3.65 5.50 -2.19
C ASP A 253 4.55 6.33 -1.23
N PRO A 254 5.58 7.03 -1.73
CA PRO A 254 6.51 7.76 -0.87
C PRO A 254 5.89 9.03 -0.26
N ALA A 255 4.71 9.46 -0.72
CA ALA A 255 3.95 10.52 -0.05
C ALA A 255 3.18 10.01 1.18
N VAL A 256 3.11 8.68 1.37
CA VAL A 256 2.39 8.05 2.47
C VAL A 256 3.32 7.26 3.38
N VAL A 257 4.27 6.52 2.79
CA VAL A 257 5.15 5.61 3.52
C VAL A 257 6.56 6.23 3.58
N PRO A 258 7.03 6.63 4.77
CA PRO A 258 8.39 7.13 4.95
C PRO A 258 9.42 6.13 4.45
N GLY A 259 10.53 6.63 3.89
CA GLY A 259 11.60 5.77 3.38
C GLY A 259 12.17 4.84 4.46
N ALA A 260 12.39 5.35 5.68
CA ALA A 260 12.87 4.55 6.80
C ALA A 260 11.89 3.43 7.18
N LEU A 261 10.58 3.71 7.22
CA LEU A 261 9.57 2.68 7.50
C LEU A 261 9.55 1.62 6.39
N ALA A 262 9.59 2.05 5.12
CA ALA A 262 9.59 1.14 3.99
C ALA A 262 10.84 0.25 3.97
N GLY A 263 12.03 0.79 4.26
CA GLY A 263 13.27 0.03 4.37
C GLY A 263 13.24 -0.99 5.52
N HIS A 264 12.74 -0.61 6.70
CA HIS A 264 12.59 -1.56 7.80
C HIS A 264 11.55 -2.65 7.52
N LEU A 265 10.41 -2.29 6.90
CA LEU A 265 9.40 -3.27 6.49
C LEU A 265 9.95 -4.24 5.43
N ALA A 266 10.71 -3.73 4.45
CA ALA A 266 11.38 -4.58 3.47
C ALA A 266 12.38 -5.55 4.14
N THR A 267 13.20 -5.05 5.07
CA THR A 267 14.15 -5.87 5.84
C THR A 267 13.44 -6.96 6.64
N LEU A 268 12.31 -6.63 7.28
CA LEU A 268 11.49 -7.57 8.03
C LEU A 268 10.90 -8.66 7.12
N LEU A 269 10.36 -8.27 5.95
CA LEU A 269 9.90 -9.19 4.92
C LEU A 269 11.02 -10.13 4.45
N THR A 270 12.21 -9.58 4.15
CA THR A 270 13.39 -10.35 3.75
C THR A 270 13.80 -11.36 4.83
N ALA A 271 13.93 -10.91 6.07
CA ALA A 271 14.29 -11.76 7.20
C ALA A 271 13.28 -12.89 7.38
N ARG A 272 11.99 -12.61 7.21
CA ARG A 272 10.94 -13.63 7.30
C ARG A 272 11.00 -14.64 6.16
N CYS A 273 11.24 -14.19 4.92
CA CYS A 273 11.47 -15.09 3.77
C CYS A 273 12.66 -16.04 4.05
N LEU A 274 13.80 -15.48 4.45
CA LEU A 274 15.03 -16.25 4.67
C LEU A 274 14.95 -17.17 5.89
N GLY A 275 14.32 -16.72 6.98
CA GLY A 275 14.04 -17.53 8.15
C GLY A 275 13.18 -18.74 7.80
N ARG A 276 12.05 -18.53 7.11
CA ARG A 276 11.20 -19.64 6.65
C ARG A 276 11.95 -20.57 5.71
N PHE A 277 12.73 -20.05 4.76
CA PHE A 277 13.55 -20.89 3.89
C PHE A 277 14.50 -21.80 4.68
N ALA A 278 15.19 -21.24 5.68
CA ALA A 278 16.09 -22.00 6.54
C ALA A 278 15.37 -22.95 7.51
N GLU A 279 14.14 -22.68 7.93
CA GLU A 279 13.36 -23.57 8.79
C GLU A 279 12.77 -24.76 8.02
N HIS A 280 12.34 -24.50 6.78
CA HIS A 280 11.41 -25.35 6.05
C HIS A 280 12.00 -26.01 4.80
N HIS A 281 13.09 -25.45 4.26
CA HIS A 281 13.65 -25.83 2.97
C HIS A 281 15.15 -26.14 3.05
N GLN A 282 15.63 -26.63 4.21
CA GLN A 282 17.02 -27.03 4.43
C GLN A 282 17.51 -28.12 3.47
N ASP A 283 16.59 -28.92 2.91
CA ASP A 283 16.90 -29.90 1.88
C ASP A 283 17.50 -29.26 0.62
N MET A 284 17.07 -28.03 0.28
CA MET A 284 17.59 -27.29 -0.86
C MET A 284 19.03 -26.83 -0.64
N LEU A 285 19.44 -26.56 0.61
CA LEU A 285 20.80 -26.13 0.95
C LEU A 285 21.87 -27.22 0.72
N ARG A 286 21.47 -28.45 0.38
CA ARG A 286 22.40 -29.50 -0.06
C ARG A 286 22.98 -29.23 -1.45
N ASP A 287 22.25 -28.51 -2.29
CA ASP A 287 22.76 -28.00 -3.57
C ASP A 287 23.68 -26.79 -3.28
N PRO A 288 24.97 -26.85 -3.66
CA PRO A 288 25.91 -25.76 -3.41
C PRO A 288 25.44 -24.40 -3.94
N TRP A 289 24.67 -24.40 -5.03
CA TRP A 289 24.14 -23.17 -5.60
C TRP A 289 23.13 -22.50 -4.68
N TRP A 290 22.24 -23.28 -4.03
CA TRP A 290 21.26 -22.75 -3.08
C TRP A 290 21.92 -22.28 -1.78
N ALA A 291 22.97 -22.98 -1.32
CA ALA A 291 23.77 -22.54 -0.18
C ALA A 291 24.45 -21.20 -0.45
N GLN A 292 25.04 -21.03 -1.64
CA GLN A 292 25.62 -19.76 -2.06
C GLN A 292 24.56 -18.66 -2.20
N TRP A 293 23.46 -18.94 -2.91
CA TRP A 293 22.34 -18.01 -3.06
C TRP A 293 21.85 -17.53 -1.69
N TYR A 294 21.66 -18.44 -0.73
CA TYR A 294 21.20 -18.10 0.61
C TYR A 294 22.19 -17.17 1.35
N GLY A 295 23.49 -17.45 1.26
CA GLY A 295 24.54 -16.57 1.77
C GLY A 295 24.50 -15.17 1.13
N ASP A 296 24.38 -15.10 -0.20
CA ASP A 296 24.29 -13.85 -0.94
C ASP A 296 23.04 -13.02 -0.56
N GLN A 297 21.93 -13.66 -0.16
CA GLN A 297 20.75 -12.95 0.33
C GLN A 297 20.95 -12.45 1.77
N LEU A 298 21.60 -13.24 2.64
CA LEU A 298 21.92 -12.82 4.01
C LEU A 298 22.86 -11.60 4.01
N ASP A 299 23.90 -11.63 3.18
CA ASP A 299 24.82 -10.49 3.04
C ASP A 299 24.09 -9.23 2.56
N ARG A 300 23.11 -9.39 1.65
CA ARG A 300 22.24 -8.29 1.20
C ARG A 300 21.28 -7.79 2.29
N GLN A 301 20.74 -8.69 3.11
CA GLN A 301 19.91 -8.32 4.25
C GLN A 301 20.71 -7.51 5.28
N ASP A 302 21.93 -7.95 5.60
CA ASP A 302 22.81 -7.30 6.58
C ASP A 302 23.30 -5.93 6.11
N ALA A 303 23.47 -5.75 4.79
CA ALA A 303 23.72 -4.44 4.19
C ALA A 303 22.53 -3.47 4.33
N GLY A 304 21.34 -3.98 4.68
CA GLY A 304 20.10 -3.25 4.83
C GLY A 304 19.37 -2.99 3.51
N ALA A 305 18.03 -2.93 3.57
CA ALA A 305 17.20 -2.63 2.40
C ALA A 305 17.29 -1.14 2.03
N ALA A 306 18.27 -0.77 1.21
CA ALA A 306 18.27 0.48 0.49
C ALA A 306 17.20 0.45 -0.62
N PRO A 307 16.57 1.58 -0.98
CA PRO A 307 15.72 1.61 -2.17
C PRO A 307 16.54 1.19 -3.39
N ALA A 308 15.95 0.35 -4.25
CA ALA A 308 16.60 -0.08 -5.49
C ALA A 308 16.99 1.17 -6.29
N ALA A 309 18.24 1.23 -6.77
CA ALA A 309 18.79 2.44 -7.38
C ALA A 309 18.10 2.80 -8.71
N HIS A 310 17.09 3.69 -8.72
CA HIS A 310 16.59 4.41 -9.92
C HIS A 310 15.64 5.61 -9.63
N PRO A 311 15.41 6.54 -10.61
CA PRO A 311 15.30 7.99 -10.41
C PRO A 311 13.87 8.51 -10.19
N ALA A 312 13.08 7.88 -9.30
CA ALA A 312 11.82 8.46 -8.87
C ALA A 312 12.06 9.31 -7.62
N ALA A 313 12.07 10.64 -7.82
CA ALA A 313 12.35 11.73 -6.87
C ALA A 313 12.14 11.41 -5.38
N ASP A 314 13.16 11.74 -4.60
CA ASP A 314 13.26 11.65 -3.15
C ASP A 314 12.21 12.56 -2.43
N PRO A 315 11.37 12.04 -1.50
CA PRO A 315 10.82 12.89 -0.44
C PRO A 315 11.43 12.57 0.93
N SER A 316 11.84 13.63 1.62
CA SER A 316 12.35 13.68 3.00
C SER A 316 11.32 13.19 4.05
N PRO A 317 11.72 12.94 5.32
CA PRO A 317 10.91 12.18 6.27
C PRO A 317 9.81 13.04 6.93
N PRO A 318 8.79 12.44 7.55
CA PRO A 318 7.64 13.20 8.03
C PRO A 318 7.59 13.20 9.62
N VAL A 319 6.87 14.15 10.26
CA VAL A 319 6.71 14.47 11.73
C VAL A 319 5.22 14.50 12.19
N GLU A 320 4.77 13.92 13.33
CA GLU A 320 3.38 13.42 13.65
C GLU A 320 2.21 14.46 13.80
N PRO A 321 0.95 14.18 13.34
CA PRO A 321 -0.13 15.18 13.11
C PRO A 321 -1.11 15.50 14.24
N GLY A 322 -1.11 16.78 14.64
CA GLY A 322 -2.31 17.46 15.12
C GLY A 322 -3.23 17.84 13.95
N GLN A 323 -4.28 17.03 13.74
CA GLN A 323 -5.21 17.10 12.60
C GLN A 323 -5.69 18.53 12.27
N LEU A 324 -5.45 18.97 11.02
CA LEU A 324 -5.93 20.26 10.52
C LEU A 324 -7.44 20.27 10.35
N ASP A 325 -8.10 21.34 10.78
CA ASP A 325 -9.54 21.55 10.58
C ASP A 325 -9.75 22.29 9.24
N VAL A 326 -10.57 21.70 8.35
CA VAL A 326 -10.96 22.29 7.05
C VAL A 326 -11.49 23.71 7.22
N GLU A 327 -12.22 23.94 8.30
CA GLU A 327 -12.82 25.24 8.55
C GLU A 327 -11.72 26.29 8.80
N ASP A 328 -10.63 25.94 9.49
CA ASP A 328 -9.50 26.86 9.69
C ASP A 328 -8.78 27.20 8.37
N LEU A 329 -8.74 26.27 7.41
CA LEU A 329 -8.19 26.51 6.07
C LEU A 329 -9.06 27.47 5.25
N HIS A 330 -10.39 27.35 5.37
CA HIS A 330 -11.34 28.29 4.75
C HIS A 330 -11.18 29.71 5.31
N LEU A 331 -10.99 29.82 6.62
CA LEU A 331 -10.73 31.10 7.28
C LEU A 331 -9.43 31.75 6.77
N LEU A 332 -8.36 30.96 6.61
CA LEU A 332 -7.08 31.44 6.06
C LEU A 332 -7.23 31.94 4.61
N ARG A 333 -7.96 31.20 3.76
CA ARG A 333 -8.23 31.58 2.37
C ARG A 333 -9.04 32.88 2.28
N ALA A 334 -10.04 33.06 3.13
CA ALA A 334 -10.82 34.29 3.20
C ALA A 334 -9.95 35.50 3.59
N VAL A 335 -9.04 35.34 4.58
CA VAL A 335 -8.09 36.40 4.96
C VAL A 335 -7.14 36.74 3.81
N ALA A 336 -6.68 35.73 3.06
CA ALA A 336 -5.84 35.92 1.89
C ALA A 336 -6.54 36.69 0.77
N GLN A 337 -7.78 36.31 0.45
CA GLN A 337 -8.58 36.93 -0.62
C GLN A 337 -8.92 38.39 -0.31
N HIS A 338 -9.25 38.69 0.94
CA HIS A 338 -9.67 40.03 1.34
C HIS A 338 -8.54 40.89 1.90
N GLY A 339 -7.30 40.38 2.02
CA GLY A 339 -6.13 41.12 2.50
C GLY A 339 -6.29 41.80 3.87
N SER A 340 -7.28 41.39 4.65
CA SER A 340 -7.68 42.00 5.93
C SER A 340 -8.52 41.04 6.73
N ILE A 341 -8.11 40.80 7.98
CA ILE A 341 -8.86 40.00 8.94
C ILE A 341 -10.24 40.62 9.21
N ASN A 342 -10.34 41.95 9.26
CA ASN A 342 -11.61 42.63 9.48
C ASN A 342 -12.60 42.42 8.34
N ARG A 343 -12.13 42.58 7.09
CA ARG A 343 -12.99 42.36 5.92
C ARG A 343 -13.38 40.88 5.79
N ALA A 344 -12.44 39.96 6.01
CA ALA A 344 -12.71 38.53 5.97
C ALA A 344 -13.74 38.11 7.04
N ALA A 345 -13.62 38.63 8.27
CA ALA A 345 -14.59 38.34 9.34
C ALA A 345 -16.00 38.83 8.99
N ALA A 346 -16.12 40.04 8.41
CA ALA A 346 -17.39 40.59 7.97
C ALA A 346 -18.04 39.75 6.86
N VAL A 347 -17.26 39.32 5.86
CA VAL A 347 -17.75 38.45 4.77
C VAL A 347 -18.19 37.09 5.30
N LEU A 348 -17.44 36.52 6.24
CA LEU A 348 -17.73 35.22 6.86
C LEU A 348 -18.83 35.29 7.95
N SER A 349 -19.37 36.48 8.24
CA SER A 349 -20.36 36.69 9.30
C SER A 349 -19.93 36.17 10.68
N ILE A 350 -18.64 36.28 11.02
CA ILE A 350 -18.07 35.93 12.34
C ILE A 350 -17.40 37.15 12.97
N SER A 351 -17.19 37.13 14.29
CA SER A 351 -16.47 38.23 14.94
C SER A 351 -15.00 38.24 14.52
N GLN A 352 -14.42 39.43 14.39
CA GLN A 352 -12.99 39.62 14.13
C GLN A 352 -12.13 38.87 15.16
N SER A 353 -12.52 38.90 16.44
CA SER A 353 -11.82 38.23 17.53
C SER A 353 -11.88 36.71 17.41
N ALA A 354 -12.99 36.13 16.94
CA ALA A 354 -13.11 34.71 16.66
C ALA A 354 -12.21 34.27 15.49
N LEU A 355 -12.22 35.02 14.39
CA LEU A 355 -11.34 34.76 13.24
C LEU A 355 -9.87 34.84 13.63
N THR A 356 -9.48 35.90 14.34
CA THR A 356 -8.09 36.11 14.80
C THR A 356 -7.62 34.96 15.69
N ARG A 357 -8.47 34.50 16.62
CA ARG A 357 -8.15 33.38 17.52
C ARG A 357 -7.99 32.06 16.76
N ARG A 358 -8.84 31.79 15.77
CA ARG A 358 -8.76 30.57 14.94
C ARG A 358 -7.51 30.56 14.06
N ILE A 359 -7.17 31.71 13.45
CA ILE A 359 -5.91 31.85 12.71
C ILE A 359 -4.69 31.66 13.62
N HIS A 360 -4.67 32.27 14.81
CA HIS A 360 -3.55 32.05 15.74
C HIS A 360 -3.44 30.61 16.22
N ARG A 361 -4.56 29.92 16.44
CA ARG A 361 -4.56 28.48 16.74
C ARG A 361 -4.02 27.66 15.57
N LEU A 362 -4.38 28.02 14.35
CA LEU A 362 -3.87 27.39 13.13
C LEU A 362 -2.35 27.62 12.99
N GLU A 363 -1.87 28.86 13.16
CA GLU A 363 -0.44 29.20 13.19
C GLU A 363 0.32 28.45 14.29
N PHE A 364 -0.28 28.33 15.48
CA PHE A 364 0.31 27.60 16.61
C PHE A 364 0.43 26.10 16.33
N ARG A 365 -0.63 25.48 15.79
CA ARG A 365 -0.59 24.05 15.41
C ARG A 365 0.37 23.78 14.26
N LEU A 366 0.45 24.72 13.33
CA LEU A 366 1.38 24.70 12.20
C LEU A 366 2.74 25.30 12.56
N GLY A 367 3.02 25.56 13.85
CA GLY A 367 4.29 26.07 14.38
C GLY A 367 4.91 27.25 13.61
N ALA A 368 4.11 28.00 12.86
CA ALA A 368 4.60 28.94 11.88
C ALA A 368 3.61 30.07 11.63
N ARG A 369 4.15 31.25 11.33
CA ARG A 369 3.32 32.39 10.94
C ARG A 369 2.84 32.22 9.51
N LEU A 370 1.53 32.35 9.34
CA LEU A 370 0.87 32.26 8.03
C LEU A 370 0.62 33.65 7.45
N LEU A 371 0.50 34.66 8.34
CA LEU A 371 0.18 36.02 7.98
C LEU A 371 1.31 37.00 8.34
N LEU A 372 1.63 37.89 7.41
CA LEU A 372 2.44 39.08 7.60
C LEU A 372 1.52 40.28 7.80
N ARG A 373 1.73 41.02 8.91
CA ARG A 373 1.05 42.28 9.17
C ARG A 373 1.89 43.44 8.63
N SER A 374 1.27 44.35 7.90
CA SER A 374 1.89 45.58 7.41
C SER A 374 0.97 46.78 7.67
N SER A 375 1.51 47.99 7.56
CA SER A 375 0.72 49.24 7.61
C SER A 375 -0.35 49.36 6.51
N ARG A 376 -0.28 48.51 5.48
CA ARG A 376 -1.23 48.45 4.35
C ARG A 376 -2.22 47.29 4.42
N GLY A 377 -2.18 46.47 5.47
CA GLY A 377 -3.07 45.32 5.66
C GLY A 377 -2.34 44.01 5.94
N THR A 378 -3.06 42.91 5.75
CA THR A 378 -2.59 41.54 6.05
C THR A 378 -2.27 40.79 4.76
N SER A 379 -1.09 40.18 4.67
CA SER A 379 -0.67 39.38 3.52
C SER A 379 -0.17 38.00 3.95
N LEU A 380 -0.13 37.04 3.04
CA LEU A 380 0.38 35.68 3.33
C LEU A 380 1.92 35.64 3.31
N THR A 381 2.51 34.81 4.17
CA THR A 381 3.92 34.40 4.02
C THR A 381 4.15 33.66 2.69
N SER A 382 5.40 33.57 2.23
CA SER A 382 5.76 32.81 1.03
C SER A 382 5.36 31.34 1.14
N SER A 383 5.61 30.74 2.30
CA SER A 383 5.23 29.36 2.64
C SER A 383 3.71 29.17 2.68
N ALA A 384 2.95 30.06 3.31
CA ALA A 384 1.48 29.99 3.32
C ALA A 384 0.88 30.15 1.91
N ARG A 385 1.51 30.97 1.05
CA ARG A 385 1.12 31.09 -0.37
C ARG A 385 1.37 29.81 -1.16
N LYS A 386 2.47 29.10 -0.88
CA LYS A 386 2.80 27.83 -1.55
C LYS A 386 1.83 26.73 -1.12
N PHE A 387 1.60 26.65 0.19
CA PHE A 387 0.66 25.71 0.81
C PHE A 387 -0.76 25.86 0.26
N LEU A 388 -1.30 27.09 0.18
CA LEU A 388 -2.64 27.31 -0.38
C LEU A 388 -2.75 26.91 -1.87
N ARG A 389 -1.69 27.09 -2.67
CA ARG A 389 -1.70 26.62 -4.07
C ARG A 389 -1.73 25.10 -4.18
N GLN A 390 -1.06 24.39 -3.28
CA GLN A 390 -1.11 22.93 -3.23
C GLN A 390 -2.47 22.44 -2.72
N LEU A 391 -3.04 23.10 -1.73
CA LEU A 391 -4.40 22.82 -1.25
C LEU A 391 -5.43 22.92 -2.39
N ASP A 392 -5.31 23.92 -3.27
CA ASP A 392 -6.17 24.06 -4.47
C ASP A 392 -6.02 22.88 -5.46
N VAL A 393 -4.87 22.19 -5.48
CA VAL A 393 -4.65 20.98 -6.30
C VAL A 393 -5.36 19.80 -5.65
N PHE A 394 -5.14 19.56 -4.35
CA PHE A 394 -5.75 18.45 -3.63
C PHE A 394 -7.28 18.56 -3.57
N GLU A 395 -7.82 19.77 -3.43
CA GLU A 395 -9.28 19.99 -3.46
C GLU A 395 -9.87 19.65 -4.84
N ARG A 396 -9.15 19.97 -5.92
CA ARG A 396 -9.57 19.59 -7.28
C ARG A 396 -9.50 18.08 -7.51
N GLU A 397 -8.47 17.41 -6.98
CA GLU A 397 -8.38 15.94 -7.01
C GLU A 397 -9.52 15.28 -6.24
N PHE A 398 -9.80 15.77 -5.02
CA PHE A 398 -10.91 15.29 -4.19
C PHE A 398 -12.26 15.49 -4.88
N HIS A 399 -12.50 16.68 -5.45
CA HIS A 399 -13.71 16.97 -6.20
C HIS A 399 -13.80 16.13 -7.49
N GLY A 400 -12.68 15.89 -8.17
CA GLY A 400 -12.57 15.01 -9.33
C GLY A 400 -12.92 13.56 -9.01
N ALA A 401 -12.45 13.04 -7.87
CA ALA A 401 -12.81 11.72 -7.36
C ALA A 401 -14.33 11.61 -7.07
N GLY A 402 -14.93 12.69 -6.58
CA GLY A 402 -16.38 12.81 -6.44
C GLY A 402 -17.13 12.73 -7.78
N ILE A 403 -16.68 13.45 -8.80
CA ILE A 403 -17.27 13.41 -10.15
C ILE A 403 -17.12 12.01 -10.77
N ALA A 404 -15.96 11.37 -10.61
CA ALA A 404 -15.72 10.00 -11.10
C ALA A 404 -16.66 8.99 -10.42
N ALA A 405 -16.91 9.16 -9.11
CA ALA A 405 -17.85 8.33 -8.37
C ALA A 405 -19.31 8.43 -8.88
N ARG A 406 -19.69 9.57 -9.47
CA ARG A 406 -21.00 9.75 -10.15
C ARG A 406 -21.10 8.96 -11.46
N ARG A 407 -20.00 8.89 -12.23
CA ARG A 407 -19.98 8.25 -13.57
C ARG A 407 -19.98 6.72 -13.52
N HIS A 408 -19.45 6.14 -12.43
CA HIS A 408 -19.38 4.68 -12.25
C HIS A 408 -19.98 4.27 -10.88
N PRO A 409 -21.31 4.06 -10.77
CA PRO A 409 -21.97 3.67 -9.53
C PRO A 409 -21.74 2.20 -9.11
N GLY A 410 -20.65 1.56 -9.58
CA GLY A 410 -20.37 0.13 -9.41
C GLY A 410 -20.43 -0.39 -7.97
N ARG A 411 -20.56 -1.72 -7.82
CA ARG A 411 -20.86 -2.47 -6.58
C ARG A 411 -20.23 -1.90 -5.30
N PRO A 412 -20.96 -1.89 -4.17
CA PRO A 412 -20.42 -1.44 -2.89
C PRO A 412 -19.22 -2.28 -2.47
N VAL A 413 -18.12 -1.60 -2.12
CA VAL A 413 -17.00 -2.21 -1.39
C VAL A 413 -17.52 -2.58 0.00
N PRO A 414 -17.37 -3.82 0.48
CA PRO A 414 -17.83 -4.21 1.81
C PRO A 414 -17.02 -3.46 2.87
N THR A 415 -17.54 -2.34 3.37
CA THR A 415 -17.04 -1.75 4.61
C THR A 415 -17.79 -2.42 5.75
N GLY A 416 -17.06 -3.12 6.61
CA GLY A 416 -17.60 -3.86 7.76
C GLY A 416 -18.64 -3.06 8.55
N ARG A 417 -19.64 -3.76 9.11
CA ARG A 417 -20.68 -3.16 9.94
C ARG A 417 -20.02 -2.40 11.10
N TRP A 418 -20.35 -1.13 11.25
CA TRP A 418 -20.11 -0.38 12.49
C TRP A 418 -21.10 -0.87 13.54
N THR A 419 -20.87 -2.05 14.12
CA THR A 419 -21.64 -2.51 15.29
C THR A 419 -21.17 -1.73 16.50
N GLN A 420 -22.11 -1.05 17.16
CA GLN A 420 -21.91 -0.53 18.51
C GLN A 420 -21.68 -1.72 19.44
N ALA A 421 -20.46 -1.88 19.95
CA ALA A 421 -20.28 -2.56 21.22
C ALA A 421 -20.72 -1.59 22.32
N GLY A 422 -21.60 -2.08 23.20
CA GLY A 422 -22.40 -1.32 24.17
C GLY A 422 -21.63 -0.61 25.27
#